data_AF-A0A965ZAN9-F1
#
_entry.id   AF-A0A965ZAN9-F1
#
_cell.length_a   1.000
_cell.length_b   1.000
_cell.length_c   1.000
_cell.angle_alpha   90.00
_cell.angle_beta   90.00
_cell.angle_gamma   90.00
#
_symmetry.space_group_name_H-M   'P 1'
#
loop_
_entity.id
_entity.type
_entity.pdbx_description
1 polymer ?
#
loop_
_entity_poly.entity_id
_entity_poly.type
_entity_poly.pdbx_seq_one_letter_code
_entity_poly.pdbx_strand_id
1 'polypeptide(L)'
;MLPAKKGDCKIIIDGDVDFGENIKFIADKDATLEIEINNTAIGFTIENCEFQNCKLTTTTKGVTITNSIFDNSYIWCSSDGNDTAASIKYNYFSNGEDDIAIKLTLFNTYYIEENEIDTYKQGIEIENSGRGITGRQKVFKNEIKNCTDEGLSVFKSTSYISENLISGCGKGLRLDNNSTTSVYGNPNTSDIEQMNRIYNADSYEIYVSKNSFPWYFHYNVISDYDNGGNSVGDPLLYFDTSEEDSIWIKNAEYNCWGDGFSPSADLYPDSLIDHLPMYCPPASPQDSSVVEIQYSNSLDQFATGDYAQSKAGFMFIVDQYPGTKYAQSAMRELLTLEEYADNDYAALKTYYQTNTTIQSDAILTALASKLANECDIILQNYSAAIAYFEDVIQNPADTQDSIYAIIDLGFLYQTMDTTGKAFYTGKMPQYKPKSVKQFNKDKHRLLSMLPVTKEAQTGTRDYRLETYRDFTIRPNPVNNIAMLCFNLIEEGSVCFEIRNAEGVLLQSISKGYHPTGQHEIPYNASKLKPGLYYCSLVVNGEVMKTRKMVVVR
;
A
#
# COMPACT_ATOMS: atom_id res chain seq x y z
N MET A 1 -2.53 17.84 -30.79
CA MET A 1 -1.25 17.16 -30.54
C MET A 1 -0.32 18.15 -29.85
N LEU A 2 0.17 17.81 -28.66
CA LEU A 2 1.10 18.60 -27.86
C LEU A 2 2.42 17.83 -27.71
N PRO A 3 3.44 18.11 -28.55
CA PRO A 3 4.69 17.36 -28.55
C PRO A 3 5.76 17.96 -27.62
N ALA A 4 6.33 17.14 -26.73
CA ALA A 4 7.54 17.44 -25.98
C ALA A 4 8.75 16.82 -26.68
N LYS A 5 9.61 17.65 -27.29
CA LYS A 5 10.68 17.19 -28.20
C LYS A 5 12.04 16.94 -27.55
N LYS A 6 12.28 17.46 -26.34
CA LYS A 6 13.55 17.31 -25.63
C LYS A 6 13.41 17.66 -24.16
N GLY A 7 14.07 16.86 -23.31
CA GLY A 7 14.20 17.13 -21.89
C GLY A 7 12.89 16.96 -21.13
N ASP A 8 12.88 17.42 -19.88
CA ASP A 8 11.71 17.32 -19.01
C ASP A 8 10.80 18.52 -19.24
N CYS A 9 9.65 18.28 -19.89
CA CYS A 9 8.62 19.28 -20.10
C CYS A 9 7.55 19.14 -19.02
N LYS A 10 7.06 20.28 -18.51
CA LYS A 10 6.02 20.30 -17.49
C LYS A 10 4.93 21.31 -17.84
N ILE A 11 3.68 20.87 -17.72
CA ILE A 11 2.47 21.69 -17.82
C ILE A 11 1.83 21.68 -16.42
N ILE A 12 1.58 22.86 -15.86
CA ILE A 12 0.85 23.02 -14.60
C ILE A 12 -0.44 23.77 -14.92
N ILE A 13 -1.57 23.20 -14.52
CA ILE A 13 -2.90 23.76 -14.73
C ILE A 13 -3.54 23.98 -13.36
N ASP A 14 -3.62 25.24 -12.95
CA ASP A 14 -4.32 25.64 -11.73
C ASP A 14 -5.72 26.15 -12.10
N GLY A 15 -6.74 25.36 -11.77
CA GLY A 15 -8.16 25.66 -12.05
C GLY A 15 -8.78 24.79 -13.15
N ASP A 16 -9.87 25.29 -13.73
CA ASP A 16 -10.73 24.55 -14.66
C ASP A 16 -10.01 24.18 -15.95
N VAL A 17 -10.18 22.92 -16.36
CA VAL A 17 -9.60 22.38 -17.58
C VAL A 17 -10.63 21.58 -18.37
N ASP A 18 -10.70 21.86 -19.66
CA ASP A 18 -11.40 21.06 -20.65
C ASP A 18 -10.36 20.61 -21.68
N PHE A 19 -10.09 19.30 -21.71
CA PHE A 19 -9.14 18.72 -22.65
C PHE A 19 -9.73 18.63 -24.05
N GLY A 20 -11.05 18.65 -24.21
CA GLY A 20 -11.71 18.21 -25.44
C GLY A 20 -11.47 16.72 -25.72
N GLU A 21 -11.99 16.24 -26.85
CA GLU A 21 -11.80 14.86 -27.29
C GLU A 21 -10.68 14.73 -28.32
N ASN A 22 -10.09 13.53 -28.44
CA ASN A 22 -9.12 13.19 -29.50
C ASN A 22 -7.80 13.98 -29.41
N ILE A 23 -7.40 14.39 -28.21
CA ILE A 23 -6.12 15.05 -27.99
C ILE A 23 -5.01 14.03 -27.76
N LYS A 24 -3.84 14.31 -28.35
CA LYS A 24 -2.62 13.53 -28.18
C LYS A 24 -1.56 14.33 -27.44
N PHE A 25 -1.08 13.78 -26.33
CA PHE A 25 0.06 14.24 -25.53
C PHE A 25 1.20 13.26 -25.78
N ILE A 26 2.28 13.72 -26.41
CA ILE A 26 3.36 12.84 -26.85
C ILE A 26 4.68 13.48 -26.45
N ALA A 27 5.48 12.77 -25.66
CA ALA A 27 6.90 13.09 -25.50
C ALA A 27 7.75 12.13 -26.34
N ASP A 28 8.74 12.68 -27.05
CA ASP A 28 9.72 11.88 -27.80
C ASP A 28 10.51 10.96 -26.84
N LYS A 29 11.12 9.88 -27.35
CA LYS A 29 11.77 8.82 -26.55
C LYS A 29 12.76 9.30 -25.47
N ASP A 30 13.40 10.46 -25.69
CA ASP A 30 14.38 11.06 -24.76
C ASP A 30 13.81 12.26 -23.98
N ALA A 31 12.49 12.45 -24.00
CA ALA A 31 11.77 13.53 -23.34
C ALA A 31 10.67 12.96 -22.43
N THR A 32 10.30 13.74 -21.43
CA THR A 32 9.14 13.44 -20.58
C THR A 32 8.18 14.61 -20.58
N LEU A 33 6.87 14.33 -20.48
CA LEU A 33 5.85 15.36 -20.31
C LEU A 33 5.09 15.13 -19.01
N GLU A 34 5.32 15.97 -18.02
CA GLU A 34 4.54 16.01 -16.79
C GLU A 34 3.35 16.96 -16.95
N ILE A 35 2.15 16.47 -16.65
CA ILE A 35 0.92 17.23 -16.64
C ILE A 35 0.40 17.20 -15.21
N GLU A 36 0.46 18.35 -14.55
CA GLU A 36 -0.03 18.55 -13.19
C GLU A 36 -1.33 19.36 -13.25
N ILE A 37 -2.42 18.79 -12.75
CA ILE A 37 -3.73 19.45 -12.68
C ILE A 37 -4.10 19.67 -11.22
N ASN A 38 -4.22 20.94 -10.83
CA ASN A 38 -4.65 21.34 -9.50
C ASN A 38 -6.03 22.00 -9.62
N ASN A 39 -7.09 21.22 -9.43
CA ASN A 39 -8.47 21.68 -9.49
C ASN A 39 -9.32 21.14 -8.32
N THR A 40 -9.18 21.77 -7.16
CA THR A 40 -9.87 21.36 -5.93
C THR A 40 -11.30 21.89 -5.84
N ALA A 41 -11.73 22.70 -6.82
CA ALA A 41 -13.06 23.33 -6.85
C ALA A 41 -14.09 22.49 -7.61
N ILE A 42 -13.71 21.93 -8.77
CA ILE A 42 -14.58 21.11 -9.62
C ILE A 42 -13.83 19.86 -10.12
N GLY A 43 -14.55 18.97 -10.81
CA GLY A 43 -13.91 17.87 -11.53
C GLY A 43 -13.56 18.21 -12.97
N PHE A 44 -12.77 17.35 -13.61
CA PHE A 44 -12.46 17.44 -15.04
C PHE A 44 -12.69 16.10 -15.76
N THR A 45 -12.75 16.16 -17.09
CA THR A 45 -12.94 15.01 -17.96
C THR A 45 -11.81 14.90 -18.98
N ILE A 46 -11.32 13.69 -19.19
CA ILE A 46 -10.47 13.29 -20.32
C ILE A 46 -11.19 12.17 -21.05
N GLU A 47 -11.46 12.37 -22.33
CA GLU A 47 -12.17 11.39 -23.14
C GLU A 47 -11.50 11.24 -24.51
N ASN A 48 -11.36 9.99 -24.97
CA ASN A 48 -10.80 9.67 -26.28
C ASN A 48 -9.39 10.28 -26.50
N CYS A 49 -8.53 10.31 -25.49
CA CYS A 49 -7.20 10.92 -25.57
C CYS A 49 -6.06 9.89 -25.61
N GLU A 50 -4.89 10.31 -26.06
CA GLU A 50 -3.69 9.48 -26.14
C GLU A 50 -2.53 10.16 -25.41
N PHE A 51 -1.88 9.42 -24.52
CA PHE A 51 -0.73 9.84 -23.73
C PHE A 51 0.43 8.89 -24.01
N GLN A 52 1.56 9.44 -24.43
CA GLN A 52 2.78 8.70 -24.68
C GLN A 52 3.96 9.34 -23.96
N ASN A 53 4.66 8.58 -23.11
CA ASN A 53 5.76 9.06 -22.27
C ASN A 53 5.35 10.26 -21.38
N CYS A 54 4.13 10.19 -20.82
CA CYS A 54 3.48 11.27 -20.08
C CYS A 54 3.18 10.88 -18.62
N LYS A 55 3.29 11.87 -17.73
CA LYS A 55 3.01 11.72 -16.29
C LYS A 55 1.81 12.58 -15.94
N LEU A 56 0.63 11.98 -15.79
CA LEU A 56 -0.57 12.72 -15.38
C LEU A 56 -0.73 12.63 -13.87
N THR A 57 -0.62 13.78 -13.19
CA THR A 57 -0.80 13.89 -11.75
C THR A 57 -1.86 14.94 -11.44
N THR A 58 -2.79 14.64 -10.54
CA THR A 58 -3.90 15.55 -10.27
C THR A 58 -4.24 15.65 -8.80
N THR A 59 -4.58 16.86 -8.35
CA THR A 59 -5.28 17.12 -7.09
C THR A 59 -6.65 17.70 -7.44
N THR A 60 -7.71 16.91 -7.28
CA THR A 60 -9.04 17.29 -7.79
C THR A 60 -10.19 16.82 -6.93
N LYS A 61 -11.32 17.54 -6.96
CA LYS A 61 -12.57 17.07 -6.35
C LYS A 61 -13.22 15.94 -7.16
N GLY A 62 -13.00 15.91 -8.47
CA GLY A 62 -13.52 14.85 -9.33
C GLY A 62 -12.73 14.61 -10.60
N VAL A 63 -12.76 13.38 -11.10
CA VAL A 63 -12.05 13.01 -12.33
C VAL A 63 -12.83 11.97 -13.10
N THR A 64 -13.04 12.21 -14.39
CA THR A 64 -13.56 11.22 -15.34
C THR A 64 -12.54 11.00 -16.44
N ILE A 65 -12.05 9.78 -16.62
CA ILE A 65 -11.11 9.43 -17.68
C ILE A 65 -11.63 8.21 -18.41
N THR A 66 -11.98 8.38 -19.68
CA THR A 66 -12.61 7.33 -20.49
C THR A 66 -12.00 7.17 -21.86
N ASN A 67 -12.04 5.94 -22.38
CA ASN A 67 -11.72 5.60 -23.77
C ASN A 67 -10.33 6.12 -24.21
N SER A 68 -9.37 6.18 -23.29
CA SER A 68 -8.07 6.81 -23.51
C SER A 68 -6.93 5.79 -23.47
N ILE A 69 -5.83 6.12 -24.13
CA ILE A 69 -4.64 5.27 -24.27
C ILE A 69 -3.47 5.91 -23.52
N PHE A 70 -2.77 5.11 -22.71
CA PHE A 70 -1.61 5.50 -21.91
C PHE A 70 -0.44 4.54 -22.20
N ASP A 71 0.46 4.95 -23.10
CA ASP A 71 1.68 4.21 -23.45
C ASP A 71 2.88 4.79 -22.70
N ASN A 72 3.55 3.97 -21.89
CA ASN A 72 4.59 4.39 -20.95
C ASN A 72 4.17 5.67 -20.19
N SER A 73 2.94 5.66 -19.70
CA SER A 73 2.26 6.82 -19.12
C SER A 73 1.33 6.37 -17.99
N TYR A 74 1.07 7.24 -17.03
CA TYR A 74 0.25 6.87 -15.87
C TYR A 74 -0.71 7.98 -15.45
N ILE A 75 -1.66 7.60 -14.59
CA ILE A 75 -2.62 8.50 -13.96
C ILE A 75 -2.55 8.37 -12.44
N TRP A 76 -2.08 9.41 -11.77
CA TRP A 76 -2.10 9.49 -10.32
C TRP A 76 -3.02 10.62 -9.86
N CYS A 77 -4.19 10.24 -9.37
CA CYS A 77 -5.20 11.17 -8.88
C CYS A 77 -5.23 11.17 -7.36
N SER A 78 -5.22 12.37 -6.79
CA SER A 78 -5.44 12.63 -5.39
C SER A 78 -6.61 13.61 -5.21
N SER A 79 -7.23 13.58 -4.04
CA SER A 79 -8.25 14.54 -3.65
C SER A 79 -7.96 15.16 -2.28
N ASP A 80 -8.51 16.35 -2.02
CA ASP A 80 -8.29 17.11 -0.79
C ASP A 80 -9.59 17.57 -0.10
N GLY A 81 -10.75 17.13 -0.61
CA GLY A 81 -12.07 17.57 -0.15
C GLY A 81 -13.01 16.43 0.27
N ASN A 82 -14.21 16.81 0.69
CA ASN A 82 -15.31 15.88 0.93
C ASN A 82 -16.11 15.67 -0.36
N ASP A 83 -16.85 14.55 -0.45
CA ASP A 83 -17.69 14.19 -1.61
C ASP A 83 -16.94 14.13 -2.93
N THR A 84 -15.85 13.39 -2.95
CA THR A 84 -14.92 13.30 -4.08
C THR A 84 -15.19 12.04 -4.91
N ALA A 85 -15.09 12.14 -6.23
CA ALA A 85 -15.46 11.06 -7.14
C ALA A 85 -14.45 10.84 -8.28
N ALA A 86 -14.00 9.60 -8.46
CA ALA A 86 -13.18 9.20 -9.60
C ALA A 86 -13.89 8.18 -10.49
N SER A 87 -13.81 8.34 -11.81
CA SER A 87 -14.35 7.40 -12.79
C SER A 87 -13.32 7.16 -13.88
N ILE A 88 -12.60 6.04 -13.82
CA ILE A 88 -11.55 5.66 -14.76
C ILE A 88 -12.01 4.40 -15.49
N LYS A 89 -12.46 4.53 -16.73
CA LYS A 89 -13.13 3.43 -17.44
C LYS A 89 -12.70 3.26 -18.89
N TYR A 90 -12.66 2.03 -19.39
CA TYR A 90 -12.41 1.74 -20.81
C TYR A 90 -11.07 2.29 -21.33
N ASN A 91 -10.05 2.36 -20.47
CA ASN A 91 -8.73 2.85 -20.86
C ASN A 91 -7.77 1.69 -21.09
N TYR A 92 -6.76 1.94 -21.94
CA TYR A 92 -5.67 1.01 -22.23
C TYR A 92 -4.35 1.58 -21.71
N PHE A 93 -3.66 0.84 -20.85
CA PHE A 93 -2.36 1.19 -20.29
C PHE A 93 -1.33 0.15 -20.69
N SER A 94 -0.21 0.58 -21.27
CA SER A 94 0.89 -0.30 -21.65
C SER A 94 2.27 0.26 -21.30
N ASN A 95 3.26 -0.61 -21.11
CA ASN A 95 4.70 -0.29 -21.15
C ASN A 95 5.22 0.70 -20.07
N GLY A 96 4.63 0.72 -18.88
CA GLY A 96 5.08 1.57 -17.75
C GLY A 96 5.84 0.78 -16.68
N GLU A 97 6.88 0.05 -17.08
CA GLU A 97 7.60 -0.95 -16.24
C GLU A 97 8.07 -0.48 -14.86
N ASP A 98 8.33 0.82 -14.70
CA ASP A 98 8.81 1.43 -13.43
C ASP A 98 7.73 2.19 -12.64
N ASP A 99 6.51 2.29 -13.19
CA ASP A 99 5.44 3.16 -12.69
C ASP A 99 4.18 2.38 -12.27
N ILE A 100 3.29 3.07 -11.54
CA ILE A 100 1.95 2.58 -11.21
C ILE A 100 0.99 3.09 -12.29
N ALA A 101 0.24 2.23 -12.98
CA ALA A 101 -0.64 2.66 -14.09
C ALA A 101 -1.76 3.59 -13.59
N ILE A 102 -2.49 3.16 -12.56
CA ILE A 102 -3.56 3.93 -11.92
C ILE A 102 -3.29 4.02 -10.42
N LYS A 103 -3.17 5.24 -9.90
CA LYS A 103 -3.11 5.50 -8.47
C LYS A 103 -4.25 6.43 -8.04
N LEU A 104 -5.05 6.01 -7.06
CA LEU A 104 -6.10 6.80 -6.43
C LEU A 104 -5.82 7.02 -4.94
N THR A 105 -5.85 8.28 -4.53
CA THR A 105 -5.65 8.70 -3.13
C THR A 105 -6.78 9.63 -2.68
N LEU A 106 -7.37 9.38 -1.50
CA LEU A 106 -8.37 10.25 -0.86
C LEU A 106 -9.70 10.46 -1.62
N PHE A 107 -10.11 9.50 -2.47
CA PHE A 107 -11.43 9.57 -3.12
C PHE A 107 -12.51 8.89 -2.30
N ASN A 108 -13.63 9.58 -2.01
CA ASN A 108 -14.77 9.00 -1.29
C ASN A 108 -15.50 7.94 -2.14
N THR A 109 -15.74 8.25 -3.41
CA THR A 109 -16.39 7.38 -4.40
C THR A 109 -15.43 7.14 -5.55
N TYR A 110 -15.37 5.91 -6.06
CA TYR A 110 -14.61 5.65 -7.28
C TYR A 110 -15.12 4.44 -8.06
N TYR A 111 -14.91 4.49 -9.37
CA TYR A 111 -15.23 3.44 -10.32
C TYR A 111 -14.02 3.25 -11.24
N ILE A 112 -13.26 2.18 -11.04
CA ILE A 112 -12.20 1.74 -11.95
C ILE A 112 -12.74 0.54 -12.69
N GLU A 113 -13.22 0.73 -13.92
CA GLU A 113 -14.02 -0.28 -14.62
C GLU A 113 -13.55 -0.54 -16.05
N GLU A 114 -13.47 -1.80 -16.46
CA GLU A 114 -13.21 -2.18 -17.86
C GLU A 114 -11.93 -1.54 -18.44
N ASN A 115 -10.87 -1.40 -17.64
CA ASN A 115 -9.56 -0.98 -18.12
C ASN A 115 -8.68 -2.20 -18.42
N GLU A 116 -7.79 -2.07 -19.41
CA GLU A 116 -6.75 -3.05 -19.73
C GLU A 116 -5.38 -2.45 -19.38
N ILE A 117 -4.61 -3.16 -18.57
CA ILE A 117 -3.33 -2.74 -18.01
C ILE A 117 -2.32 -3.85 -18.24
N ASP A 118 -1.24 -3.56 -18.95
CA ASP A 118 -0.19 -4.52 -19.28
C ASP A 118 1.20 -3.91 -19.08
N THR A 119 2.10 -4.67 -18.44
CA THR A 119 3.53 -4.35 -18.35
C THR A 119 3.78 -3.05 -17.58
N TYR A 120 3.47 -3.08 -16.27
CA TYR A 120 3.73 -1.99 -15.32
C TYR A 120 4.54 -2.47 -14.13
N LYS A 121 5.04 -1.55 -13.30
CA LYS A 121 5.48 -1.96 -11.96
C LYS A 121 4.28 -2.45 -11.15
N GLN A 122 3.23 -1.65 -11.13
CA GLN A 122 2.00 -1.97 -10.43
C GLN A 122 0.80 -1.54 -11.26
N GLY A 123 -0.23 -2.37 -11.31
CA GLY A 123 -1.42 -2.07 -12.11
C GLY A 123 -2.26 -0.96 -11.47
N ILE A 124 -2.91 -1.28 -10.36
CA ILE A 124 -3.80 -0.35 -9.64
C ILE A 124 -3.38 -0.23 -8.18
N GLU A 125 -3.22 1.02 -7.71
CA GLU A 125 -3.00 1.37 -6.30
C GLU A 125 -4.16 2.23 -5.78
N ILE A 126 -4.87 1.75 -4.76
CA ILE A 126 -5.91 2.52 -4.05
C ILE A 126 -5.45 2.72 -2.61
N GLU A 127 -5.30 3.98 -2.20
CA GLU A 127 -4.85 4.32 -0.86
C GLU A 127 -5.73 5.37 -0.18
N ASN A 128 -5.95 5.20 1.13
CA ASN A 128 -6.68 6.16 1.97
C ASN A 128 -8.01 6.62 1.35
N SER A 129 -8.73 5.73 0.66
CA SER A 129 -9.90 6.04 -0.17
C SER A 129 -11.12 5.21 0.26
N GLY A 130 -12.29 5.57 -0.24
CA GLY A 130 -13.53 4.83 -0.03
C GLY A 130 -14.31 5.22 1.21
N ARG A 131 -14.17 6.47 1.68
CA ARG A 131 -14.98 7.04 2.77
C ARG A 131 -16.35 7.58 2.32
N GLY A 132 -16.73 7.36 1.07
CA GLY A 132 -18.04 7.72 0.55
C GLY A 132 -19.11 6.68 0.88
N ILE A 133 -20.32 6.89 0.35
CA ILE A 133 -21.41 5.92 0.44
C ILE A 133 -20.94 4.54 -0.01
N THR A 134 -21.11 3.56 0.88
CA THR A 134 -20.72 2.17 0.70
C THR A 134 -21.37 1.54 -0.53
N GLY A 135 -20.62 0.71 -1.26
CA GLY A 135 -21.04 0.13 -2.55
C GLY A 135 -20.68 0.97 -3.79
N ARG A 136 -20.08 2.16 -3.60
CA ARG A 136 -19.66 3.08 -4.69
C ARG A 136 -18.13 3.16 -4.85
N GLN A 137 -17.42 2.11 -4.44
CA GLN A 137 -15.96 2.02 -4.45
C GLN A 137 -15.55 0.80 -5.29
N LYS A 138 -15.84 0.83 -6.59
CA LYS A 138 -15.79 -0.36 -7.45
C LYS A 138 -14.48 -0.47 -8.21
N VAL A 139 -13.91 -1.67 -8.20
CA VAL A 139 -12.86 -2.13 -9.10
C VAL A 139 -13.44 -3.34 -9.85
N PHE A 140 -13.86 -3.12 -11.09
CA PHE A 140 -14.76 -4.04 -11.78
C PHE A 140 -14.31 -4.32 -13.21
N LYS A 141 -14.24 -5.59 -13.62
CA LYS A 141 -13.92 -5.96 -15.02
C LYS A 141 -12.62 -5.39 -15.59
N ASN A 142 -11.63 -5.12 -14.75
CA ASN A 142 -10.31 -4.73 -15.26
C ASN A 142 -9.50 -5.97 -15.63
N GLU A 143 -8.67 -5.84 -16.67
CA GLU A 143 -7.67 -6.81 -17.07
C GLU A 143 -6.29 -6.25 -16.72
N ILE A 144 -5.57 -6.91 -15.81
CA ILE A 144 -4.29 -6.46 -15.28
C ILE A 144 -3.26 -7.58 -15.45
N LYS A 145 -2.21 -7.31 -16.21
CA LYS A 145 -1.24 -8.31 -16.63
C LYS A 145 0.20 -7.85 -16.52
N ASN A 146 1.11 -8.80 -16.33
CA ASN A 146 2.56 -8.60 -16.45
C ASN A 146 3.09 -7.46 -15.54
N CYS A 147 2.54 -7.32 -14.33
CA CYS A 147 2.99 -6.28 -13.39
C CYS A 147 4.15 -6.81 -12.53
N THR A 148 5.30 -6.13 -12.49
CA THR A 148 6.48 -6.67 -11.79
C THR A 148 6.36 -6.72 -10.26
N ASP A 149 5.45 -5.93 -9.67
CA ASP A 149 5.12 -5.91 -8.24
C ASP A 149 3.66 -6.34 -8.05
N GLU A 150 2.73 -5.47 -7.66
CA GLU A 150 1.32 -5.85 -7.49
C GLU A 150 0.45 -5.63 -8.75
N GLY A 151 -0.48 -6.55 -9.03
CA GLY A 151 -1.56 -6.30 -9.98
C GLY A 151 -2.55 -5.25 -9.43
N LEU A 152 -3.14 -5.51 -8.28
CA LEU A 152 -4.05 -4.60 -7.57
C LEU A 152 -3.68 -4.54 -6.08
N SER A 153 -3.52 -3.33 -5.54
CA SER A 153 -3.34 -3.13 -4.10
C SER A 153 -4.36 -2.16 -3.51
N VAL A 154 -4.84 -2.49 -2.31
CA VAL A 154 -5.74 -1.67 -1.50
C VAL A 154 -5.11 -1.43 -0.14
N PHE A 155 -4.80 -0.17 0.18
CA PHE A 155 -4.18 0.23 1.44
C PHE A 155 -5.10 1.19 2.19
N LYS A 156 -5.49 0.83 3.42
CA LYS A 156 -6.35 1.67 4.28
C LYS A 156 -7.56 2.25 3.55
N SER A 157 -8.26 1.39 2.80
CA SER A 157 -9.36 1.82 1.93
C SER A 157 -10.53 0.84 1.93
N THR A 158 -11.70 1.32 1.53
CA THR A 158 -12.88 0.47 1.26
C THR A 158 -12.99 0.19 -0.24
N SER A 159 -13.13 -1.06 -0.67
CA SER A 159 -13.22 -1.47 -2.09
C SER A 159 -14.15 -2.67 -2.33
N TYR A 160 -14.85 -2.64 -3.47
CA TYR A 160 -15.66 -3.72 -4.02
C TYR A 160 -15.00 -4.25 -5.29
N ILE A 161 -14.40 -5.43 -5.20
CA ILE A 161 -13.54 -6.02 -6.22
C ILE A 161 -14.27 -7.20 -6.84
N SER A 162 -14.69 -7.08 -8.09
CA SER A 162 -15.44 -8.14 -8.79
C SER A 162 -15.16 -8.21 -10.29
N GLU A 163 -15.24 -9.42 -10.84
CA GLU A 163 -15.09 -9.70 -12.27
C GLU A 163 -13.74 -9.24 -12.89
N ASN A 164 -12.68 -9.04 -12.10
CA ASN A 164 -11.37 -8.65 -12.63
C ASN A 164 -10.55 -9.87 -13.08
N LEU A 165 -9.70 -9.68 -14.08
CA LEU A 165 -8.67 -10.61 -14.51
C LEU A 165 -7.30 -10.06 -14.09
N ILE A 166 -6.58 -10.75 -13.21
CA ILE A 166 -5.24 -10.38 -12.75
C ILE A 166 -4.29 -11.55 -12.98
N SER A 167 -3.21 -11.36 -13.74
CA SER A 167 -2.30 -12.47 -14.04
C SER A 167 -0.86 -12.08 -14.36
N GLY A 168 0.10 -12.98 -14.10
CA GLY A 168 1.51 -12.74 -14.44
C GLY A 168 2.08 -11.55 -13.67
N CYS A 169 1.71 -11.39 -12.40
CA CYS A 169 2.12 -10.25 -11.59
C CYS A 169 3.01 -10.70 -10.42
N GLY A 170 3.87 -9.86 -9.87
CA GLY A 170 4.66 -10.20 -8.68
C GLY A 170 3.78 -10.67 -7.49
N LYS A 171 2.66 -9.98 -7.25
CA LYS A 171 1.51 -10.45 -6.45
C LYS A 171 0.24 -10.11 -7.21
N GLY A 172 -0.78 -10.97 -7.14
CA GLY A 172 -2.06 -10.70 -7.79
C GLY A 172 -2.82 -9.56 -7.11
N LEU A 173 -3.35 -9.84 -5.91
CA LEU A 173 -4.12 -8.91 -5.10
C LEU A 173 -3.48 -8.72 -3.73
N ARG A 174 -3.26 -7.47 -3.33
CA ARG A 174 -2.65 -7.11 -2.05
C ARG A 174 -3.58 -6.24 -1.20
N LEU A 175 -3.93 -6.70 0.00
CA LEU A 175 -4.85 -6.02 0.91
C LEU A 175 -4.15 -5.68 2.23
N ASP A 176 -3.97 -4.38 2.49
CA ASP A 176 -3.14 -3.88 3.58
C ASP A 176 -3.86 -2.89 4.51
N ASN A 177 -3.29 -2.78 5.71
CA ASN A 177 -3.58 -1.78 6.73
C ASN A 177 -5.07 -1.42 6.90
N ASN A 178 -5.85 -2.32 7.52
CA ASN A 178 -7.21 -2.03 7.94
C ASN A 178 -8.21 -1.76 6.80
N SER A 179 -7.88 -2.15 5.56
CA SER A 179 -8.80 -2.07 4.42
C SER A 179 -10.07 -2.90 4.61
N THR A 180 -11.20 -2.38 4.12
CA THR A 180 -12.52 -3.03 4.13
C THR A 180 -12.88 -3.46 2.72
N THR A 181 -12.70 -4.74 2.38
CA THR A 181 -12.92 -5.20 1.01
C THR A 181 -13.96 -6.31 0.90
N SER A 182 -14.70 -6.30 -0.21
CA SER A 182 -15.35 -7.49 -0.75
C SER A 182 -14.65 -7.89 -2.03
N VAL A 183 -14.37 -9.18 -2.16
CA VAL A 183 -13.70 -9.77 -3.31
C VAL A 183 -14.56 -10.93 -3.77
N TYR A 184 -15.32 -10.72 -4.84
CA TYR A 184 -16.39 -11.64 -5.19
C TYR A 184 -16.67 -11.80 -6.68
N GLY A 185 -17.22 -12.95 -7.04
CA GLY A 185 -17.86 -13.19 -8.33
C GLY A 185 -19.38 -13.28 -8.23
N ASN A 186 -20.03 -13.41 -9.37
CA ASN A 186 -21.47 -13.64 -9.45
C ASN A 186 -21.78 -15.09 -9.03
N PRO A 187 -22.53 -15.32 -7.93
CA PRO A 187 -22.88 -16.67 -7.52
C PRO A 187 -23.87 -17.34 -8.48
N ASN A 188 -24.65 -16.57 -9.24
CA ASN A 188 -25.79 -17.07 -10.01
C ASN A 188 -25.43 -17.52 -11.42
N THR A 189 -24.15 -17.77 -11.70
CA THR A 189 -23.65 -18.10 -13.03
C THR A 189 -22.52 -19.11 -12.94
N SER A 190 -22.40 -19.96 -13.96
CA SER A 190 -21.24 -20.83 -14.16
C SER A 190 -20.19 -20.20 -15.09
N ASP A 191 -20.42 -18.97 -15.54
CA ASP A 191 -19.52 -18.22 -16.40
C ASP A 191 -18.36 -17.65 -15.58
N ILE A 192 -17.16 -18.15 -15.84
CA ILE A 192 -15.94 -17.75 -15.12
C ILE A 192 -15.56 -16.28 -15.37
N GLU A 193 -16.02 -15.69 -16.48
CA GLU A 193 -15.78 -14.26 -16.78
C GLU A 193 -16.49 -13.34 -15.78
N GLN A 194 -17.52 -13.85 -15.08
CA GLN A 194 -18.24 -13.12 -14.04
C GLN A 194 -17.66 -13.38 -12.64
N MET A 195 -16.41 -13.81 -12.55
CA MET A 195 -15.65 -14.03 -11.32
C MET A 195 -14.36 -13.23 -11.37
N ASN A 196 -13.80 -12.88 -10.20
CA ASN A 196 -12.39 -12.50 -10.20
C ASN A 196 -11.57 -13.73 -10.58
N ARG A 197 -10.61 -13.55 -11.48
CA ARG A 197 -9.64 -14.56 -11.89
C ARG A 197 -8.27 -14.03 -11.57
N ILE A 198 -7.60 -14.65 -10.60
CA ILE A 198 -6.29 -14.23 -10.13
C ILE A 198 -5.37 -15.43 -10.26
N TYR A 199 -4.37 -15.35 -11.15
CA TYR A 199 -3.53 -16.51 -11.42
C TYR A 199 -2.11 -16.20 -11.87
N ASN A 200 -1.20 -17.13 -11.63
CA ASN A 200 0.22 -17.07 -12.01
C ASN A 200 0.86 -15.78 -11.49
N ALA A 201 0.72 -15.52 -10.20
CA ALA A 201 1.55 -14.53 -9.55
C ALA A 201 2.96 -15.12 -9.33
N ASP A 202 4.02 -14.30 -9.39
CA ASP A 202 5.39 -14.77 -9.11
C ASP A 202 5.61 -15.09 -7.62
N SER A 203 4.73 -14.55 -6.77
CA SER A 203 4.63 -14.89 -5.35
C SER A 203 3.17 -15.22 -5.01
N TYR A 204 2.50 -14.39 -4.22
CA TYR A 204 1.13 -14.68 -3.79
C TYR A 204 0.10 -14.16 -4.80
N GLU A 205 -0.83 -15.01 -5.19
CA GLU A 205 -2.06 -14.63 -5.88
C GLU A 205 -2.80 -13.63 -5.01
N ILE A 206 -2.88 -13.88 -3.71
CA ILE A 206 -3.50 -12.98 -2.76
C ILE A 206 -2.65 -12.86 -1.49
N TYR A 207 -2.26 -11.62 -1.18
CA TYR A 207 -1.69 -11.23 0.10
C TYR A 207 -2.69 -10.42 0.92
N VAL A 208 -2.84 -10.76 2.19
CA VAL A 208 -3.80 -10.12 3.10
C VAL A 208 -3.15 -9.89 4.47
N SER A 209 -3.20 -8.65 4.96
CA SER A 209 -2.75 -8.34 6.33
C SER A 209 -3.80 -8.65 7.40
N LYS A 210 -3.38 -8.75 8.68
CA LYS A 210 -4.18 -9.29 9.80
C LYS A 210 -5.58 -8.67 9.96
N ASN A 211 -5.71 -7.40 9.59
CA ASN A 211 -6.92 -6.60 9.71
C ASN A 211 -7.57 -6.24 8.36
N SER A 212 -7.19 -6.93 7.29
CA SER A 212 -7.62 -6.62 5.93
C SER A 212 -8.19 -7.82 5.18
N PHE A 213 -8.51 -8.90 5.90
CA PHE A 213 -9.21 -10.03 5.31
C PHE A 213 -10.59 -9.61 4.79
N PRO A 214 -10.94 -9.91 3.52
CA PRO A 214 -12.20 -9.44 2.97
C PRO A 214 -13.39 -9.96 3.77
N TRP A 215 -14.37 -9.09 3.99
CA TRP A 215 -15.57 -9.45 4.73
C TRP A 215 -16.47 -10.38 3.92
N TYR A 216 -16.39 -10.30 2.59
CA TYR A 216 -17.01 -11.22 1.65
C TYR A 216 -15.96 -11.66 0.64
N PHE A 217 -15.63 -12.96 0.64
CA PHE A 217 -14.57 -13.54 -0.17
C PHE A 217 -15.05 -14.85 -0.79
N HIS A 218 -15.83 -14.76 -1.86
CA HIS A 218 -16.54 -15.91 -2.43
C HIS A 218 -16.64 -15.80 -3.95
N TYR A 219 -16.76 -16.94 -4.62
CA TYR A 219 -16.97 -17.02 -6.06
C TYR A 219 -15.82 -16.41 -6.87
N ASN A 220 -14.60 -16.56 -6.38
CA ASN A 220 -13.37 -16.19 -7.10
C ASN A 220 -12.69 -17.44 -7.64
N VAL A 221 -11.94 -17.30 -8.74
CA VAL A 221 -11.02 -18.33 -9.23
C VAL A 221 -9.60 -17.89 -8.98
N ILE A 222 -8.91 -18.63 -8.13
CA ILE A 222 -7.56 -18.38 -7.66
C ILE A 222 -6.75 -19.64 -7.96
N SER A 223 -5.70 -19.53 -8.76
CA SER A 223 -4.96 -20.70 -9.21
C SER A 223 -3.55 -20.33 -9.66
N ASP A 224 -2.58 -21.18 -9.44
CA ASP A 224 -1.26 -21.08 -10.07
C ASP A 224 -1.07 -22.26 -11.04
N TYR A 225 -0.93 -21.97 -12.34
CA TYR A 225 -0.82 -22.98 -13.40
C TYR A 225 0.62 -23.44 -13.66
N ASP A 226 1.62 -22.60 -13.37
CA ASP A 226 3.01 -22.97 -13.62
C ASP A 226 3.66 -23.62 -12.41
N ASN A 227 3.06 -23.47 -11.22
CA ASN A 227 3.59 -24.00 -9.96
C ASN A 227 5.06 -23.55 -9.77
N GLY A 228 5.43 -22.46 -10.44
CA GLY A 228 6.78 -21.95 -10.64
C GLY A 228 7.30 -21.23 -9.41
N GLY A 229 6.38 -20.88 -8.50
CA GLY A 229 6.63 -20.40 -7.14
C GLY A 229 6.72 -21.50 -6.08
N ASN A 230 6.47 -22.78 -6.41
CA ASN A 230 6.34 -23.88 -5.44
C ASN A 230 7.70 -24.38 -4.87
N SER A 231 8.62 -23.44 -4.62
CA SER A 231 9.60 -23.51 -3.55
C SER A 231 8.86 -23.29 -2.24
N VAL A 232 9.01 -24.19 -1.26
CA VAL A 232 8.49 -24.03 0.11
C VAL A 232 8.39 -22.55 0.54
N GLY A 233 7.17 -22.00 0.65
CA GLY A 233 6.95 -20.62 1.10
C GLY A 233 6.03 -19.71 0.27
N ASP A 234 5.40 -20.21 -0.79
CA ASP A 234 4.57 -19.41 -1.72
C ASP A 234 3.13 -19.91 -1.86
N PRO A 235 2.26 -19.65 -0.86
CA PRO A 235 0.86 -20.03 -0.90
C PRO A 235 0.04 -19.14 -1.86
N LEU A 236 -1.01 -19.69 -2.47
CA LEU A 236 -2.02 -18.91 -3.21
C LEU A 236 -2.61 -17.78 -2.35
N LEU A 237 -2.89 -18.07 -1.07
CA LEU A 237 -3.38 -17.09 -0.11
C LEU A 237 -2.42 -16.98 1.08
N TYR A 238 -1.75 -15.83 1.18
CA TYR A 238 -0.96 -15.48 2.35
C TYR A 238 -1.75 -14.53 3.27
N PHE A 239 -2.21 -15.02 4.41
CA PHE A 239 -2.78 -14.22 5.49
C PHE A 239 -1.71 -13.90 6.55
N ASP A 240 -1.17 -12.68 6.48
CA ASP A 240 -0.13 -12.18 7.38
C ASP A 240 -0.71 -11.79 8.74
N THR A 241 -0.76 -12.79 9.63
CA THR A 241 -1.30 -12.72 10.99
C THR A 241 -0.30 -13.20 12.03
N SER A 242 -0.45 -12.74 13.28
CA SER A 242 0.34 -13.23 14.42
C SER A 242 -0.29 -14.48 15.05
N GLU A 243 0.51 -15.27 15.79
CA GLU A 243 0.03 -16.43 16.56
C GLU A 243 -0.97 -16.02 17.67
N GLU A 244 -0.91 -14.78 18.16
CA GLU A 244 -1.82 -14.26 19.19
C GLU A 244 -3.20 -13.86 18.62
N ASP A 245 -3.26 -13.50 17.33
CA ASP A 245 -4.50 -13.14 16.62
C ASP A 245 -5.29 -14.37 16.10
N SER A 246 -4.74 -15.58 16.32
CA SER A 246 -5.14 -16.86 15.68
C SER A 246 -6.45 -17.48 16.20
N ILE A 247 -7.37 -16.68 16.74
CA ILE A 247 -8.60 -17.20 17.36
C ILE A 247 -9.77 -17.33 16.38
N TRP A 248 -9.76 -16.66 15.22
CA TRP A 248 -10.91 -16.65 14.30
C TRP A 248 -10.55 -17.20 12.91
N ILE A 249 -11.27 -18.24 12.51
CA ILE A 249 -11.19 -18.82 11.18
C ILE A 249 -11.74 -17.82 10.16
N LYS A 250 -10.98 -17.57 9.09
CA LYS A 250 -11.35 -16.71 7.98
C LYS A 250 -12.11 -17.51 6.95
N ASN A 251 -13.34 -17.10 6.69
CA ASN A 251 -14.17 -17.74 5.68
C ASN A 251 -13.71 -17.31 4.28
N ALA A 252 -13.23 -18.31 3.54
CA ALA A 252 -12.87 -18.33 2.12
C ALA A 252 -13.58 -19.49 1.38
N GLU A 253 -14.76 -19.89 1.88
CA GLU A 253 -15.65 -20.86 1.24
C GLU A 253 -16.08 -20.35 -0.14
N TYR A 254 -16.56 -21.25 -0.98
CA TYR A 254 -17.11 -20.95 -2.30
C TYR A 254 -16.13 -20.25 -3.25
N ASN A 255 -14.82 -20.36 -3.01
CA ASN A 255 -13.80 -20.04 -4.01
C ASN A 255 -13.38 -21.30 -4.77
N CYS A 256 -12.91 -21.11 -5.99
CA CYS A 256 -12.18 -22.12 -6.74
C CYS A 256 -10.69 -21.91 -6.53
N TRP A 257 -9.99 -22.95 -6.07
CA TRP A 257 -8.56 -22.90 -5.80
C TRP A 257 -7.71 -23.58 -6.90
N GLY A 258 -8.34 -23.90 -8.03
CA GLY A 258 -7.67 -24.53 -9.17
C GLY A 258 -7.35 -26.02 -8.99
N ASP A 259 -6.73 -26.60 -10.02
CA ASP A 259 -6.25 -27.98 -9.99
C ASP A 259 -5.00 -28.10 -9.12
N GLY A 260 -4.88 -29.20 -8.37
CA GLY A 260 -3.68 -29.46 -7.55
C GLY A 260 -3.68 -28.80 -6.17
N PHE A 261 -4.74 -28.06 -5.83
CA PHE A 261 -4.88 -27.38 -4.55
C PHE A 261 -4.65 -28.29 -3.33
N SER A 262 -3.72 -27.88 -2.47
CA SER A 262 -3.38 -28.46 -1.19
C SER A 262 -3.44 -27.38 -0.11
N PRO A 263 -4.44 -27.40 0.79
CA PRO A 263 -4.59 -26.38 1.82
C PRO A 263 -3.32 -26.08 2.62
N SER A 264 -2.56 -27.12 2.99
CA SER A 264 -1.32 -26.97 3.77
C SER A 264 -0.15 -26.33 3.03
N ALA A 265 -0.20 -26.27 1.69
CA ALA A 265 0.81 -25.62 0.86
C ALA A 265 0.32 -24.27 0.33
N ASP A 266 -0.97 -24.19 -0.02
CA ASP A 266 -1.54 -23.08 -0.79
C ASP A 266 -2.30 -22.07 0.07
N LEU A 267 -2.54 -22.37 1.35
CA LEU A 267 -3.12 -21.45 2.32
C LEU A 267 -2.15 -21.27 3.48
N TYR A 268 -1.88 -20.00 3.85
CA TYR A 268 -1.04 -19.70 4.99
C TYR A 268 -1.68 -18.69 5.95
N PRO A 269 -1.78 -19.02 7.26
CA PRO A 269 -1.74 -20.38 7.80
C PRO A 269 -3.05 -21.11 7.44
N ASP A 270 -2.93 -22.32 6.88
CA ASP A 270 -4.07 -23.17 6.49
C ASP A 270 -5.10 -23.38 7.61
N SER A 271 -4.61 -23.56 8.84
CA SER A 271 -5.45 -23.75 10.04
C SER A 271 -6.41 -22.60 10.36
N LEU A 272 -6.20 -21.41 9.79
CA LEU A 272 -7.05 -20.24 10.00
C LEU A 272 -7.93 -19.92 8.80
N ILE A 273 -7.94 -20.73 7.74
CA ILE A 273 -8.71 -20.46 6.53
C ILE A 273 -9.72 -21.58 6.28
N ASP A 274 -11.01 -21.25 6.41
CA ASP A 274 -12.09 -22.15 6.01
C ASP A 274 -12.31 -22.03 4.50
N HIS A 275 -12.00 -23.09 3.76
CA HIS A 275 -12.07 -23.10 2.30
C HIS A 275 -13.16 -24.05 1.77
N LEU A 276 -13.90 -24.72 2.67
CA LEU A 276 -14.91 -25.71 2.29
C LEU A 276 -16.32 -25.24 2.65
N PRO A 277 -17.30 -25.37 1.74
CA PRO A 277 -17.20 -26.03 0.43
C PRO A 277 -16.45 -25.16 -0.60
N MET A 278 -15.74 -25.80 -1.52
CA MET A 278 -15.17 -25.11 -2.69
C MET A 278 -16.22 -24.95 -3.78
N TYR A 279 -16.09 -23.89 -4.60
CA TYR A 279 -16.91 -23.68 -5.78
C TYR A 279 -16.00 -23.46 -6.99
N CYS A 280 -15.82 -24.51 -7.79
CA CYS A 280 -15.21 -24.39 -9.11
C CYS A 280 -16.32 -24.49 -10.16
N PRO A 281 -16.63 -23.41 -10.91
CA PRO A 281 -17.63 -23.49 -11.97
C PRO A 281 -17.30 -24.63 -12.94
N PRO A 282 -18.31 -25.39 -13.43
CA PRO A 282 -19.74 -25.10 -13.36
C PRO A 282 -20.46 -25.86 -12.23
N ALA A 283 -20.44 -25.35 -11.01
CA ALA A 283 -21.28 -25.83 -9.90
C ALA A 283 -22.45 -24.87 -9.66
N SER A 284 -23.49 -25.31 -8.94
CA SER A 284 -24.60 -24.44 -8.50
C SER A 284 -24.26 -23.76 -7.16
N PRO A 285 -24.64 -22.49 -6.96
CA PRO A 285 -24.41 -21.74 -5.72
C PRO A 285 -25.20 -22.30 -4.51
N GLN A 286 -24.72 -21.99 -3.30
CA GLN A 286 -25.37 -22.34 -2.02
C GLN A 286 -25.59 -21.11 -1.12
N ASP A 287 -26.48 -21.30 -0.13
CA ASP A 287 -27.04 -20.28 0.76
C ASP A 287 -26.01 -19.58 1.66
N SER A 288 -26.18 -18.25 1.78
CA SER A 288 -25.44 -17.36 2.69
C SER A 288 -25.77 -17.58 4.17
N SER A 289 -24.83 -17.24 5.05
CA SER A 289 -25.04 -17.31 6.51
C SER A 289 -25.96 -16.19 7.03
N VAL A 290 -26.56 -16.36 8.22
CA VAL A 290 -27.48 -15.35 8.80
C VAL A 290 -26.80 -14.02 9.10
N VAL A 291 -25.56 -14.03 9.63
CA VAL A 291 -24.81 -12.81 9.94
C VAL A 291 -24.38 -12.08 8.66
N GLU A 292 -24.09 -12.81 7.60
CA GLU A 292 -23.80 -12.25 6.28
C GLU A 292 -25.02 -11.53 5.69
N ILE A 293 -26.20 -12.15 5.77
CA ILE A 293 -27.47 -11.49 5.36
C ILE A 293 -27.69 -10.21 6.16
N GLN A 294 -27.44 -10.24 7.47
CA GLN A 294 -27.61 -9.06 8.33
C GLN A 294 -26.62 -7.94 7.97
N TYR A 295 -25.38 -8.30 7.66
CA TYR A 295 -24.37 -7.34 7.21
C TYR A 295 -24.74 -6.73 5.85
N SER A 296 -25.11 -7.56 4.87
CA SER A 296 -25.58 -7.13 3.55
C SER A 296 -26.80 -6.21 3.64
N ASN A 297 -27.78 -6.53 4.49
CA ASN A 297 -28.92 -5.65 4.74
C ASN A 297 -28.51 -4.28 5.30
N SER A 298 -27.50 -4.24 6.19
CA SER A 298 -27.00 -3.00 6.77
C SER A 298 -26.27 -2.15 5.72
N LEU A 299 -25.55 -2.78 4.78
CA LEU A 299 -24.95 -2.12 3.63
C LEU A 299 -26.02 -1.56 2.67
N ASP A 300 -27.07 -2.33 2.38
CA ASP A 300 -28.17 -1.89 1.50
C ASP A 300 -28.91 -0.68 2.09
N GLN A 301 -29.13 -0.68 3.41
CA GLN A 301 -29.68 0.47 4.12
C GLN A 301 -28.76 1.69 4.01
N PHE A 302 -27.44 1.51 4.11
CA PHE A 302 -26.50 2.61 3.89
C PHE A 302 -26.60 3.13 2.45
N ALA A 303 -26.54 2.25 1.46
CA ALA A 303 -26.58 2.60 0.04
C ALA A 303 -27.88 3.31 -0.37
N THR A 304 -29.00 2.99 0.29
CA THR A 304 -30.33 3.59 0.04
C THR A 304 -30.62 4.84 0.88
N GLY A 305 -29.71 5.22 1.79
CA GLY A 305 -29.83 6.44 2.60
C GLY A 305 -30.56 6.27 3.92
N ASP A 306 -30.87 5.05 4.34
CA ASP A 306 -31.43 4.75 5.68
C ASP A 306 -30.30 4.61 6.71
N TYR A 307 -29.60 5.72 6.95
CA TYR A 307 -28.39 5.74 7.77
C TYR A 307 -28.67 5.36 9.23
N ALA A 308 -29.85 5.67 9.76
CA ALA A 308 -30.22 5.34 11.13
C ALA A 308 -30.39 3.83 11.33
N GLN A 309 -31.09 3.15 10.41
CA GLN A 309 -31.21 1.68 10.46
C GLN A 309 -29.87 1.00 10.18
N SER A 310 -29.10 1.51 9.21
CA SER A 310 -27.78 0.98 8.89
C SER A 310 -26.82 1.07 10.09
N LYS A 311 -26.75 2.23 10.77
CA LYS A 311 -25.97 2.41 12.01
C LYS A 311 -26.38 1.41 13.09
N ALA A 312 -27.68 1.25 13.31
CA ALA A 312 -28.21 0.28 14.27
C ALA A 312 -27.87 -1.17 13.88
N GLY A 313 -27.93 -1.50 12.59
CA GLY A 313 -27.57 -2.81 12.04
C GLY A 313 -26.10 -3.15 12.25
N PHE A 314 -25.19 -2.22 11.92
CA PHE A 314 -23.76 -2.41 12.16
C PHE A 314 -23.43 -2.55 13.66
N MET A 315 -23.98 -1.69 14.53
CA MET A 315 -23.79 -1.82 15.99
C MET A 315 -24.34 -3.14 16.52
N PHE A 316 -25.49 -3.60 16.01
CA PHE A 316 -26.05 -4.92 16.37
C PHE A 316 -25.11 -6.06 15.98
N ILE A 317 -24.47 -6.00 14.81
CA ILE A 317 -23.50 -7.02 14.39
C ILE A 317 -22.29 -7.06 15.33
N VAL A 318 -21.78 -5.90 15.73
CA VAL A 318 -20.67 -5.79 16.70
C VAL A 318 -21.06 -6.41 18.05
N ASP A 319 -22.26 -6.12 18.54
CA ASP A 319 -22.69 -6.60 19.87
C ASP A 319 -23.10 -8.08 19.89
N GLN A 320 -23.74 -8.58 18.82
CA GLN A 320 -24.28 -9.94 18.79
C GLN A 320 -23.35 -10.97 18.16
N TYR A 321 -22.46 -10.53 17.27
CA TYR A 321 -21.50 -11.38 16.57
C TYR A 321 -20.07 -10.88 16.71
N PRO A 322 -19.60 -10.51 17.93
CA PRO A 322 -18.31 -9.86 18.11
C PRO A 322 -17.14 -10.69 17.61
N GLY A 323 -17.27 -12.03 17.66
CA GLY A 323 -16.27 -12.99 17.19
C GLY A 323 -16.18 -13.19 15.67
N THR A 324 -16.82 -12.35 14.86
CA THR A 324 -16.94 -12.55 13.40
C THR A 324 -16.27 -11.46 12.59
N LYS A 325 -15.79 -11.79 11.38
CA LYS A 325 -15.23 -10.79 10.44
C LYS A 325 -16.20 -9.63 10.16
N TYR A 326 -17.50 -9.90 10.19
CA TYR A 326 -18.55 -8.90 10.00
C TYR A 326 -18.59 -7.86 11.12
N ALA A 327 -18.22 -8.19 12.36
CA ALA A 327 -18.12 -7.20 13.44
C ALA A 327 -16.98 -6.20 13.19
N GLN A 328 -15.81 -6.69 12.78
CA GLN A 328 -14.69 -5.81 12.43
C GLN A 328 -15.04 -4.89 11.26
N SER A 329 -15.67 -5.43 10.21
CA SER A 329 -16.07 -4.64 9.06
C SER A 329 -17.19 -3.66 9.39
N ALA A 330 -18.17 -4.06 10.22
CA ALA A 330 -19.21 -3.17 10.73
C ALA A 330 -18.61 -1.99 11.50
N MET A 331 -17.57 -2.22 12.33
CA MET A 331 -16.85 -1.12 12.99
C MET A 331 -16.20 -0.18 11.98
N ARG A 332 -15.60 -0.69 10.90
CA ARG A 332 -15.01 0.17 9.85
C ARG A 332 -16.09 0.95 9.10
N GLU A 333 -17.21 0.31 8.77
CA GLU A 333 -18.35 0.96 8.10
C GLU A 333 -19.01 2.02 8.97
N LEU A 334 -19.07 1.85 10.30
CA LEU A 334 -19.57 2.88 11.22
C LEU A 334 -18.76 4.18 11.12
N LEU A 335 -17.43 4.10 10.94
CA LEU A 335 -16.59 5.28 10.75
C LEU A 335 -16.97 6.04 9.47
N THR A 336 -17.21 5.32 8.37
CA THR A 336 -17.64 5.90 7.09
C THR A 336 -19.06 6.48 7.18
N LEU A 337 -19.98 5.73 7.79
CA LEU A 337 -21.38 6.08 7.92
C LEU A 337 -21.61 7.32 8.79
N GLU A 338 -20.75 7.59 9.77
CA GLU A 338 -20.91 8.72 10.69
C GLU A 338 -20.99 10.06 9.96
N GLU A 339 -20.27 10.26 8.85
CA GLU A 339 -20.35 11.48 8.03
C GLU A 339 -21.78 11.76 7.51
N TYR A 340 -22.54 10.70 7.24
CA TYR A 340 -23.89 10.76 6.65
C TYR A 340 -25.01 10.69 7.69
N ALA A 341 -24.70 10.16 8.87
CA ALA A 341 -25.64 10.04 9.98
C ALA A 341 -25.66 11.32 10.84
N ASP A 342 -25.09 11.26 12.04
CA ASP A 342 -25.13 12.38 13.00
C ASP A 342 -23.89 13.29 12.87
N ASN A 343 -22.87 12.86 12.14
CA ASN A 343 -21.56 13.48 12.03
C ASN A 343 -20.90 13.71 13.41
N ASP A 344 -21.19 12.84 14.38
CA ASP A 344 -20.69 12.92 15.75
C ASP A 344 -19.54 11.93 15.98
N TYR A 345 -18.40 12.24 15.38
CA TYR A 345 -17.16 11.46 15.54
C TYR A 345 -16.65 11.44 16.98
N ALA A 346 -17.06 12.37 17.85
CA ALA A 346 -16.69 12.35 19.26
C ALA A 346 -17.49 11.29 20.03
N ALA A 347 -18.79 11.15 19.74
CA ALA A 347 -19.61 10.06 20.26
C ALA A 347 -19.16 8.71 19.71
N LEU A 348 -18.86 8.61 18.41
CA LEU A 348 -18.37 7.37 17.81
C LEU A 348 -17.02 6.94 18.41
N LYS A 349 -16.09 7.88 18.62
CA LYS A 349 -14.86 7.62 19.36
C LYS A 349 -15.14 7.08 20.76
N THR A 350 -16.08 7.69 21.47
CA THR A 350 -16.48 7.23 22.81
C THR A 350 -17.05 5.82 22.77
N TYR A 351 -17.88 5.50 21.77
CA TYR A 351 -18.41 4.15 21.56
C TYR A 351 -17.28 3.12 21.40
N TYR A 352 -16.30 3.38 20.53
CA TYR A 352 -15.13 2.50 20.36
C TYR A 352 -14.36 2.30 21.66
N GLN A 353 -14.20 3.35 22.47
CA GLN A 353 -13.41 3.30 23.71
C GLN A 353 -14.15 2.69 24.91
N THR A 354 -15.48 2.61 24.88
CA THR A 354 -16.28 2.30 26.09
C THR A 354 -17.30 1.19 25.93
N ASN A 355 -17.65 0.76 24.71
CA ASN A 355 -18.58 -0.35 24.50
C ASN A 355 -18.02 -1.65 25.11
N THR A 356 -18.77 -2.26 26.02
CA THR A 356 -18.30 -3.43 26.80
C THR A 356 -18.01 -4.64 25.94
N THR A 357 -18.74 -4.84 24.83
CA THR A 357 -18.51 -5.96 23.91
C THR A 357 -17.16 -5.81 23.22
N ILE A 358 -16.91 -4.63 22.66
CA ILE A 358 -15.62 -4.28 22.04
C ILE A 358 -14.49 -4.44 23.05
N GLN A 359 -14.62 -3.85 24.24
CA GLN A 359 -13.57 -3.86 25.27
C GLN A 359 -13.33 -5.25 25.89
N SER A 360 -14.25 -6.19 25.72
CA SER A 360 -14.10 -7.58 26.21
C SER A 360 -13.44 -8.50 25.18
N ASP A 361 -13.31 -8.06 23.93
CA ASP A 361 -12.68 -8.81 22.84
C ASP A 361 -11.36 -8.14 22.43
N ALA A 362 -10.25 -8.87 22.51
CA ALA A 362 -8.92 -8.32 22.28
C ALA A 362 -8.74 -7.80 20.84
N ILE A 363 -9.30 -8.48 19.84
CA ILE A 363 -9.21 -8.10 18.43
C ILE A 363 -10.03 -6.84 18.18
N LEU A 364 -11.28 -6.81 18.69
CA LEU A 364 -12.13 -5.63 18.56
C LEU A 364 -11.55 -4.44 19.32
N THR A 365 -10.97 -4.63 20.51
CA THR A 365 -10.31 -3.57 21.28
C THR A 365 -9.11 -2.98 20.53
N ALA A 366 -8.30 -3.83 19.89
CA ALA A 366 -7.18 -3.40 19.07
C ALA A 366 -7.66 -2.58 17.85
N LEU A 367 -8.68 -3.05 17.14
CA LEU A 367 -9.30 -2.32 16.03
C LEU A 367 -9.95 -1.00 16.48
N ALA A 368 -10.67 -1.01 17.60
CA ALA A 368 -11.33 0.16 18.17
C ALA A 368 -10.33 1.27 18.52
N SER A 369 -9.14 0.92 19.01
CA SER A 369 -8.08 1.89 19.28
C SER A 369 -7.60 2.58 17.99
N LYS A 370 -7.50 1.83 16.88
CA LYS A 370 -7.16 2.36 15.55
C LYS A 370 -8.27 3.27 15.02
N LEU A 371 -9.54 2.84 15.10
CA LEU A 371 -10.68 3.63 14.62
C LEU A 371 -10.95 4.88 15.48
N ALA A 372 -10.71 4.81 16.79
CA ALA A 372 -10.76 5.99 17.67
C ALA A 372 -9.69 7.02 17.30
N ASN A 373 -8.53 6.57 16.84
CA ASN A 373 -7.49 7.43 16.31
C ASN A 373 -7.90 8.09 14.98
N GLU A 374 -8.59 7.35 14.09
CA GLU A 374 -9.18 7.93 12.88
C GLU A 374 -10.18 9.04 13.22
N CYS A 375 -11.02 8.85 14.25
CA CYS A 375 -11.89 9.92 14.74
C CYS A 375 -11.08 11.16 15.17
N ASP A 376 -9.92 10.98 15.84
CA ASP A 376 -9.05 12.11 16.18
C ASP A 376 -8.47 12.81 14.94
N ILE A 377 -8.11 12.07 13.89
CA ILE A 377 -7.65 12.64 12.63
C ILE A 377 -8.77 13.48 11.99
N ILE A 378 -9.99 12.93 11.91
CA ILE A 378 -11.17 13.59 11.34
C ILE A 378 -11.53 14.85 12.13
N LEU A 379 -11.48 14.78 13.46
CA LEU A 379 -11.70 15.93 14.36
C LEU A 379 -10.51 16.90 14.39
N GLN A 380 -9.43 16.62 13.65
CA GLN A 380 -8.19 17.38 13.61
C GLN A 380 -7.48 17.52 14.97
N ASN A 381 -7.67 16.54 15.85
CA ASN A 381 -6.95 16.38 17.12
C ASN A 381 -5.54 15.81 16.88
N TYR A 382 -4.76 16.46 16.01
CA TYR A 382 -3.50 15.92 15.48
C TYR A 382 -2.46 15.61 16.55
N SER A 383 -2.44 16.34 17.67
CA SER A 383 -1.54 16.04 18.78
C SER A 383 -1.82 14.67 19.41
N ALA A 384 -3.10 14.29 19.54
CA ALA A 384 -3.50 12.97 20.03
C ALA A 384 -3.21 11.91 18.96
N ALA A 385 -3.54 12.22 17.70
CA ALA A 385 -3.36 11.28 16.60
C ALA A 385 -1.89 10.90 16.36
N ILE A 386 -0.99 11.88 16.40
CA ILE A 386 0.45 11.65 16.31
C ILE A 386 0.96 10.87 17.52
N ALA A 387 0.51 11.21 18.73
CA ALA A 387 0.92 10.51 19.94
C ALA A 387 0.53 9.03 19.92
N TYR A 388 -0.64 8.71 19.36
CA TYR A 388 -1.07 7.32 19.13
C TYR A 388 -0.12 6.58 18.19
N PHE A 389 0.17 7.12 16.99
CA PHE A 389 1.08 6.45 16.07
C PHE A 389 2.48 6.29 16.66
N GLU A 390 3.00 7.32 17.34
CA GLU A 390 4.30 7.23 18.00
C GLU A 390 4.33 6.16 19.10
N ASP A 391 3.24 5.99 19.85
CA ASP A 391 3.11 4.91 20.84
C ASP A 391 3.12 3.53 20.18
N VAL A 392 2.37 3.33 19.09
CA VAL A 392 2.38 2.08 18.31
C VAL A 392 3.77 1.80 17.73
N ILE A 393 4.51 2.83 17.29
CA ILE A 393 5.88 2.66 16.79
C ILE A 393 6.86 2.27 17.92
N GLN A 394 6.68 2.82 19.13
CA GLN A 394 7.55 2.48 20.28
C GLN A 394 7.22 1.12 20.89
N ASN A 395 5.94 0.78 20.92
CA ASN A 395 5.40 -0.38 21.61
C ASN A 395 4.52 -1.21 20.64
N PRO A 396 5.08 -1.69 19.51
CA PRO A 396 4.27 -2.41 18.54
C PRO A 396 3.87 -3.78 19.06
N ALA A 397 2.62 -4.19 18.80
CA ALA A 397 2.19 -5.56 19.03
C ALA A 397 2.94 -6.53 18.11
N ASP A 398 3.14 -6.12 16.85
CA ASP A 398 3.98 -6.83 15.87
C ASP A 398 4.63 -5.88 14.87
N THR A 399 5.52 -6.43 14.03
CA THR A 399 6.24 -5.65 13.01
C THR A 399 5.27 -4.97 12.03
N GLN A 400 4.16 -5.63 11.69
CA GLN A 400 3.16 -5.10 10.76
C GLN A 400 2.54 -3.81 11.29
N ASP A 401 2.15 -3.77 12.57
CA ASP A 401 1.62 -2.58 13.23
C ASP A 401 2.64 -1.43 13.25
N SER A 402 3.92 -1.73 13.50
CA SER A 402 4.97 -0.69 13.48
C SER A 402 5.18 -0.09 12.08
N ILE A 403 5.16 -0.95 11.03
CA ILE A 403 5.31 -0.52 9.64
C ILE A 403 4.15 0.36 9.22
N TYR A 404 2.92 -0.07 9.49
CA TYR A 404 1.72 0.70 9.15
C TYR A 404 1.63 2.00 9.95
N ALA A 405 2.02 2.01 11.23
CA ALA A 405 2.04 3.24 12.01
C ALA A 405 3.05 4.26 11.48
N ILE A 406 4.22 3.82 10.97
CA ILE A 406 5.18 4.71 10.30
C ILE A 406 4.57 5.30 9.02
N ILE A 407 3.93 4.48 8.20
CA ILE A 407 3.29 4.91 6.94
C ILE A 407 2.16 5.90 7.26
N ASP A 408 1.26 5.57 8.17
CA ASP A 408 0.12 6.40 8.52
C ASP A 408 0.53 7.72 9.19
N LEU A 409 1.56 7.70 10.04
CA LEU A 409 2.14 8.93 10.62
C LEU A 409 2.73 9.83 9.53
N GLY A 410 3.45 9.24 8.57
CA GLY A 410 4.01 9.97 7.44
C GLY A 410 2.92 10.60 6.57
N PHE A 411 1.84 9.86 6.30
CA PHE A 411 0.68 10.35 5.56
C PHE A 411 -0.06 11.46 6.32
N LEU A 412 -0.26 11.31 7.63
CA LEU A 412 -0.88 12.33 8.48
C LEU A 412 -0.11 13.66 8.43
N TYR A 413 1.23 13.61 8.42
CA TYR A 413 2.01 14.84 8.27
C TYR A 413 1.77 15.54 6.92
N GLN A 414 1.55 14.80 5.83
CA GLN A 414 1.24 15.39 4.53
C GLN A 414 -0.14 16.05 4.51
N THR A 415 -1.14 15.40 5.10
CA THR A 415 -2.50 15.97 5.17
C THR A 415 -2.59 17.16 6.13
N MET A 416 -1.74 17.21 7.17
CA MET A 416 -1.63 18.38 8.03
C MET A 416 -1.06 19.61 7.29
N ASP A 417 -0.16 19.40 6.32
CA ASP A 417 0.43 20.48 5.54
C ASP A 417 -0.63 21.16 4.66
N THR A 418 -1.61 20.42 4.14
CA THR A 418 -2.71 20.98 3.31
C THR A 418 -3.76 21.74 4.14
N THR A 419 -3.89 21.46 5.44
CA THR A 419 -4.84 22.13 6.35
C THR A 419 -4.27 23.37 7.05
N GLY A 420 -3.06 23.81 6.69
CA GLY A 420 -2.39 24.97 7.31
C GLY A 420 -1.92 24.74 8.75
N LYS A 421 -1.92 23.48 9.22
CA LYS A 421 -1.49 23.03 10.56
C LYS A 421 -0.15 22.29 10.54
N ALA A 422 0.64 22.52 9.49
CA ALA A 422 1.96 21.95 9.18
C ALA A 422 3.02 22.00 10.31
N PHE A 423 2.86 22.90 11.28
CA PHE A 423 3.92 23.25 12.24
C PHE A 423 4.10 22.25 13.37
N TYR A 424 3.06 21.46 13.70
CA TYR A 424 3.18 20.49 14.78
C TYR A 424 3.94 19.26 14.30
N THR A 425 4.95 18.84 15.07
CA THR A 425 5.71 17.60 14.88
C THR A 425 5.83 16.93 16.24
N GLY A 426 5.67 15.61 16.27
CA GLY A 426 5.71 14.83 17.50
C GLY A 426 7.12 14.58 18.00
N LYS A 427 7.27 13.57 18.85
CA LYS A 427 8.55 13.14 19.44
C LYS A 427 9.44 12.39 18.45
N MET A 428 8.91 11.95 17.30
CA MET A 428 9.62 11.19 16.27
C MET A 428 9.73 11.95 14.93
N PRO A 429 10.45 13.08 14.89
CA PRO A 429 10.55 13.91 13.69
C PRO A 429 11.17 13.20 12.48
N GLN A 430 11.89 12.09 12.68
CA GLN A 430 12.47 11.29 11.59
C GLN A 430 11.43 10.63 10.68
N TYR A 431 10.16 10.51 11.12
CA TYR A 431 9.06 9.96 10.31
C TYR A 431 8.24 11.03 9.61
N LYS A 432 8.55 12.32 9.80
CA LYS A 432 7.97 13.39 8.99
C LYS A 432 8.60 13.37 7.58
N PRO A 433 7.83 13.12 6.51
CA PRO A 433 8.39 13.03 5.17
C PRO A 433 8.86 14.40 4.68
N LYS A 434 9.92 14.40 3.87
CA LYS A 434 10.45 15.63 3.25
C LYS A 434 9.66 16.05 2.00
N SER A 435 9.00 15.10 1.34
CA SER A 435 8.18 15.30 0.15
C SER A 435 7.26 14.11 -0.08
N VAL A 436 6.23 14.30 -0.91
CA VAL A 436 5.32 13.22 -1.36
C VAL A 436 6.08 12.10 -2.06
N LYS A 437 7.03 12.45 -2.94
CA LYS A 437 7.89 11.48 -3.62
C LYS A 437 8.70 10.63 -2.65
N GLN A 438 9.31 11.26 -1.63
CA GLN A 438 10.10 10.53 -0.62
C GLN A 438 9.20 9.61 0.21
N PHE A 439 8.03 10.09 0.62
CA PHE A 439 7.04 9.28 1.34
C PHE A 439 6.62 8.04 0.56
N ASN A 440 6.25 8.19 -0.73
CA ASN A 440 5.86 7.04 -1.55
C ASN A 440 6.99 6.01 -1.66
N LYS A 441 8.24 6.46 -1.86
CA LYS A 441 9.41 5.59 -1.87
C LYS A 441 9.58 4.84 -0.54
N ASP A 442 9.49 5.56 0.58
CA ASP A 442 9.63 4.96 1.91
C ASP A 442 8.48 4.00 2.22
N LYS A 443 7.25 4.33 1.82
CA LYS A 443 6.07 3.47 1.92
C LYS A 443 6.28 2.16 1.18
N HIS A 444 6.61 2.20 -0.11
CA HIS A 444 6.84 0.99 -0.90
C HIS A 444 7.97 0.13 -0.32
N ARG A 445 9.06 0.76 0.13
CA ARG A 445 10.16 0.06 0.81
C ARG A 445 9.72 -0.59 2.12
N LEU A 446 8.85 0.05 2.90
CA LEU A 446 8.33 -0.50 4.15
C LEU A 446 7.35 -1.65 3.88
N LEU A 447 6.48 -1.51 2.89
CA LEU A 447 5.54 -2.54 2.47
C LEU A 447 6.24 -3.76 1.88
N SER A 448 7.36 -3.59 1.17
CA SER A 448 8.15 -4.72 0.65
C SER A 448 8.85 -5.54 1.74
N MET A 449 8.85 -5.06 3.00
CA MET A 449 9.32 -5.83 4.16
C MET A 449 8.27 -6.82 4.68
N LEU A 450 7.06 -6.82 4.12
CA LEU A 450 5.97 -7.73 4.48
C LEU A 450 5.77 -8.82 3.40
N PRO A 451 5.45 -10.07 3.78
CA PRO A 451 5.37 -10.56 5.16
C PRO A 451 6.76 -10.73 5.80
N VAL A 452 6.83 -10.58 7.12
CA VAL A 452 8.10 -10.76 7.85
C VAL A 452 8.39 -12.24 8.00
N THR A 453 9.31 -12.79 7.20
CA THR A 453 9.67 -14.21 7.28
C THR A 453 10.26 -14.55 8.66
N LYS A 454 9.93 -15.75 9.19
CA LYS A 454 10.27 -16.22 10.56
C LYS A 454 11.78 -16.16 10.89
N GLU A 455 12.67 -16.03 9.92
CA GLU A 455 14.11 -15.82 10.14
C GLU A 455 14.43 -14.45 10.80
N ALA A 456 13.51 -13.49 10.75
CA ALA A 456 13.64 -12.17 11.37
C ALA A 456 13.12 -12.10 12.82
N GLN A 457 12.53 -13.17 13.37
CA GLN A 457 11.86 -13.14 14.68
C GLN A 457 12.81 -13.20 15.89
N THR A 458 14.12 -13.39 15.70
CA THR A 458 15.06 -13.28 16.83
C THR A 458 15.59 -11.86 17.00
N GLY A 459 14.80 -11.03 17.68
CA GLY A 459 15.32 -9.94 18.50
C GLY A 459 15.25 -8.55 17.87
N THR A 460 14.45 -7.70 18.51
CA THR A 460 14.49 -6.23 18.48
C THR A 460 15.88 -5.67 18.15
N ARG A 461 16.08 -5.21 16.92
CA ARG A 461 17.21 -4.34 16.54
C ARG A 461 16.87 -3.53 15.29
N ASP A 462 16.93 -2.22 15.47
CA ASP A 462 16.90 -1.14 14.49
C ASP A 462 17.29 -1.59 13.05
N TYR A 463 16.28 -1.87 12.22
CA TYR A 463 16.40 -2.45 10.89
C TYR A 463 17.13 -1.54 9.89
N ARG A 464 17.37 -0.25 10.23
CA ARG A 464 18.16 0.67 9.40
C ARG A 464 19.68 0.47 9.54
N LEU A 465 20.16 -0.22 10.59
CA LEU A 465 21.60 -0.36 10.90
C LEU A 465 22.22 -1.74 10.58
N GLU A 466 21.38 -2.73 10.28
CA GLU A 466 21.76 -4.14 10.14
C GLU A 466 22.16 -4.53 8.71
N THR A 467 21.63 -3.86 7.68
CA THR A 467 21.79 -4.27 6.27
C THR A 467 23.18 -3.98 5.67
N TYR A 468 24.03 -3.20 6.35
CA TYR A 468 25.42 -2.93 5.94
C TYR A 468 26.47 -3.48 6.93
N ARG A 469 26.17 -4.59 7.63
CA ARG A 469 27.11 -5.25 8.58
C ARG A 469 28.50 -5.53 7.98
N ASP A 470 28.61 -5.68 6.67
CA ASP A 470 29.84 -6.09 5.97
C ASP A 470 30.83 -4.97 5.66
N PHE A 471 30.55 -3.70 6.01
CA PHE A 471 31.56 -2.66 5.87
C PHE A 471 32.75 -2.93 6.81
N THR A 472 33.92 -3.27 6.25
CA THR A 472 35.15 -3.53 6.99
C THR A 472 36.35 -2.79 6.40
N ILE A 473 37.34 -2.52 7.24
CA ILE A 473 38.60 -1.86 6.87
C ILE A 473 39.71 -2.85 7.17
N ARG A 474 40.45 -3.30 6.14
CA ARG A 474 41.46 -4.35 6.29
C ARG A 474 42.77 -4.00 5.55
N PRO A 475 43.93 -4.05 6.21
CA PRO A 475 44.12 -4.28 7.63
C PRO A 475 43.67 -3.07 8.46
N ASN A 476 43.27 -3.32 9.71
CA ASN A 476 43.05 -2.27 10.71
C ASN A 476 43.63 -2.80 12.04
N PRO A 477 44.74 -2.23 12.56
CA PRO A 477 45.33 -0.95 12.20
C PRO A 477 45.96 -0.84 10.78
N VAL A 478 45.87 0.35 10.18
CA VAL A 478 46.34 0.71 8.83
C VAL A 478 47.75 1.27 8.91
N ASN A 479 48.72 0.72 8.18
CA ASN A 479 50.07 1.33 8.08
C ASN A 479 50.12 2.42 6.99
N ASN A 480 49.76 2.07 5.74
CA ASN A 480 49.73 3.02 4.62
C ASN A 480 48.51 2.85 3.70
N ILE A 481 48.12 1.61 3.43
CA ILE A 481 47.00 1.27 2.56
C ILE A 481 46.06 0.34 3.31
N ALA A 482 44.76 0.58 3.18
CA ALA A 482 43.70 -0.32 3.63
C ALA A 482 42.72 -0.59 2.50
N MET A 483 42.05 -1.73 2.56
CA MET A 483 40.89 -2.06 1.73
C MET A 483 39.63 -1.72 2.50
N LEU A 484 38.77 -0.94 1.86
CA LEU A 484 37.40 -0.67 2.29
C LEU A 484 36.51 -1.71 1.60
N CYS A 485 36.14 -2.75 2.33
CA CYS A 485 35.30 -3.84 1.82
C CYS A 485 33.86 -3.60 2.26
N PHE A 486 32.89 -3.65 1.35
CA PHE A 486 31.47 -3.45 1.65
C PHE A 486 30.60 -4.23 0.65
N ASN A 487 29.38 -4.55 1.07
CA ASN A 487 28.36 -5.16 0.20
C ASN A 487 27.27 -4.13 -0.08
N LEU A 488 26.93 -3.95 -1.34
CA LEU A 488 25.77 -3.18 -1.79
C LEU A 488 24.63 -4.15 -2.07
N ILE A 489 23.46 -3.92 -1.49
CA ILE A 489 22.24 -4.72 -1.76
C ILE A 489 21.43 -4.07 -2.88
N GLU A 490 21.58 -2.76 -3.04
CA GLU A 490 21.06 -1.98 -4.15
C GLU A 490 22.21 -1.18 -4.78
N GLU A 491 22.14 -0.98 -6.09
CA GLU A 491 23.10 -0.15 -6.80
C GLU A 491 23.01 1.33 -6.40
N GLY A 492 24.15 2.03 -6.42
CA GLY A 492 24.18 3.41 -5.95
C GLY A 492 25.52 4.11 -6.02
N SER A 493 25.48 5.42 -5.81
CA SER A 493 26.68 6.26 -5.76
C SER A 493 27.37 6.15 -4.41
N VAL A 494 28.59 5.62 -4.42
CA VAL A 494 29.39 5.37 -3.21
C VAL A 494 30.36 6.51 -2.94
N CYS A 495 30.42 6.94 -1.69
CA CYS A 495 31.37 7.90 -1.16
C CYS A 495 31.89 7.42 0.21
N PHE A 496 33.12 7.77 0.55
CA PHE A 496 33.66 7.57 1.90
C PHE A 496 34.02 8.88 2.55
N GLU A 497 33.58 9.07 3.79
CA GLU A 497 33.95 10.22 4.61
C GLU A 497 34.90 9.80 5.74
N ILE A 498 36.03 10.50 5.88
CA ILE A 498 37.00 10.26 6.95
C ILE A 498 36.97 11.43 7.93
N ARG A 499 36.69 11.14 9.20
CA ARG A 499 36.63 12.10 10.31
C ARG A 499 37.68 11.79 11.38
N ASN A 500 38.19 12.83 12.05
CA ASN A 500 39.05 12.65 13.23
C ASN A 500 38.24 12.27 14.49
N ALA A 501 38.92 12.10 15.62
CA ALA A 501 38.29 11.77 16.90
C ALA A 501 37.30 12.84 17.40
N GLU A 502 37.50 14.09 16.99
CA GLU A 502 36.64 15.24 17.29
C GLU A 502 35.46 15.39 16.30
N GLY A 503 35.32 14.50 15.31
CA GLY A 503 34.21 14.50 14.33
C GLY A 503 34.40 15.43 13.12
N VAL A 504 35.53 16.13 13.03
CA VAL A 504 35.89 17.02 11.92
C VAL A 504 36.16 16.20 10.67
N LEU A 505 35.49 16.54 9.56
CA LEU A 505 35.69 15.94 8.25
C LEU A 505 37.07 16.31 7.69
N LEU A 506 37.90 15.29 7.44
CA LEU A 506 39.25 15.44 6.90
C LEU A 506 39.30 15.17 5.40
N GLN A 507 38.54 14.17 4.93
CA GLN A 507 38.51 13.75 3.53
C GLN A 507 37.12 13.25 3.15
N SER A 508 36.71 13.51 1.91
CA SER A 508 35.55 12.90 1.26
C SER A 508 36.02 12.32 -0.07
N ILE A 509 35.68 11.05 -0.32
CA ILE A 509 36.23 10.26 -1.42
C ILE A 509 35.07 9.68 -2.21
N SER A 510 34.68 10.36 -3.29
CA SER A 510 33.67 9.86 -4.21
C SER A 510 34.23 8.74 -5.08
N LYS A 511 33.49 7.63 -5.18
CA LYS A 511 33.83 6.46 -6.00
C LYS A 511 32.84 6.23 -7.15
N GLY A 512 31.81 7.07 -7.23
CA GLY A 512 30.83 7.02 -8.31
C GLY A 512 29.84 5.88 -8.13
N TYR A 513 29.19 5.50 -9.21
CA TYR A 513 28.16 4.47 -9.21
C TYR A 513 28.76 3.06 -9.10
N HIS A 514 28.15 2.22 -8.26
CA HIS A 514 28.52 0.82 -8.11
C HIS A 514 27.25 -0.06 -8.16
N PRO A 515 27.30 -1.21 -8.86
CA PRO A 515 26.18 -2.15 -8.91
C PRO A 515 25.99 -2.90 -7.58
N THR A 516 24.88 -3.59 -7.41
CA THR A 516 24.66 -4.54 -6.31
C THR A 516 25.79 -5.60 -6.25
N GLY A 517 26.21 -5.97 -5.05
CA GLY A 517 27.23 -7.00 -4.78
C GLY A 517 28.37 -6.52 -3.88
N GLN A 518 29.38 -7.38 -3.71
CA GLN A 518 30.57 -7.09 -2.90
C GLN A 518 31.57 -6.22 -3.66
N HIS A 519 32.10 -5.21 -2.96
CA HIS A 519 33.08 -4.27 -3.49
C HIS A 519 34.26 -4.12 -2.54
N GLU A 520 35.45 -3.96 -3.12
CA GLU A 520 36.66 -3.67 -2.38
C GLU A 520 37.38 -2.47 -2.99
N ILE A 521 37.59 -1.43 -2.17
CA ILE A 521 38.17 -0.18 -2.64
C ILE A 521 39.46 0.14 -1.87
N PRO A 522 40.60 0.29 -2.55
CA PRO A 522 41.85 0.65 -1.89
C PRO A 522 41.80 2.11 -1.42
N TYR A 523 42.20 2.32 -0.16
CA TYR A 523 42.34 3.62 0.48
C TYR A 523 43.78 3.86 0.91
N ASN A 524 44.34 5.01 0.49
CA ASN A 524 45.69 5.44 0.85
C ASN A 524 45.64 6.41 2.04
N ALA A 525 45.99 5.91 3.22
CA ALA A 525 46.00 6.65 4.49
C ALA A 525 47.31 7.41 4.75
N SER A 526 48.29 7.41 3.84
CA SER A 526 49.63 8.02 4.06
C SER A 526 49.61 9.51 4.42
N LYS A 527 48.56 10.23 4.03
CA LYS A 527 48.36 11.65 4.36
C LYS A 527 47.78 11.88 5.76
N LEU A 528 47.33 10.82 6.46
CA LEU A 528 46.86 10.89 7.84
C LEU A 528 48.05 10.74 8.81
N LYS A 529 47.94 11.40 9.96
CA LYS A 529 48.88 11.20 11.07
C LYS A 529 48.50 9.90 11.81
N PRO A 530 49.42 9.23 12.52
CA PRO A 530 49.05 8.11 13.39
C PRO A 530 47.98 8.55 14.40
N GLY A 531 46.91 7.77 14.57
CA GLY A 531 45.78 8.16 15.40
C GLY A 531 44.49 7.39 15.11
N LEU A 532 43.43 7.72 15.86
CA LEU A 532 42.09 7.17 15.69
C LEU A 532 41.26 8.04 14.74
N TYR A 533 40.62 7.39 13.79
CA TYR A 533 39.74 7.99 12.80
C TYR A 533 38.42 7.22 12.70
N TYR A 534 37.44 7.85 12.08
CA TYR A 534 36.15 7.26 11.75
C TYR A 534 35.95 7.34 10.24
N CYS A 535 35.80 6.19 9.59
CA CYS A 535 35.49 6.11 8.17
C CYS A 535 34.01 5.76 8.03
N SER A 536 33.27 6.56 7.30
CA SER A 536 31.85 6.36 7.01
C SER A 536 31.67 5.97 5.56
N LEU A 537 30.96 4.87 5.30
CA LEU A 537 30.42 4.51 4.00
C LEU A 537 29.15 5.35 3.77
N VAL A 538 29.12 6.09 2.68
CA VAL A 538 28.00 6.93 2.26
C VAL A 538 27.49 6.41 0.92
N VAL A 539 26.21 6.07 0.83
CA VAL A 539 25.59 5.60 -0.42
C VAL A 539 24.43 6.54 -0.75
N ASN A 540 24.41 7.07 -1.97
CA ASN A 540 23.40 8.04 -2.44
C ASN A 540 23.23 9.26 -1.52
N GLY A 541 24.31 9.67 -0.85
CA GLY A 541 24.33 10.82 0.06
C GLY A 541 23.94 10.51 1.52
N GLU A 542 23.59 9.27 1.84
CA GLU A 542 23.25 8.85 3.22
C GLU A 542 24.40 8.05 3.86
N VAL A 543 24.69 8.31 5.14
CA VAL A 543 25.71 7.56 5.89
C VAL A 543 25.15 6.19 6.26
N MET A 544 25.63 5.14 5.61
CA MET A 544 25.15 3.77 5.81
C MET A 544 25.79 3.12 7.03
N LYS A 545 27.11 3.30 7.20
CA LYS A 545 27.84 2.74 8.35
C LYS A 545 29.14 3.46 8.62
N THR A 546 29.52 3.54 9.89
CA THR A 546 30.81 4.10 10.31
C THR A 546 31.65 3.06 11.03
N ARG A 547 32.93 2.94 10.65
CA ARG A 547 33.91 2.05 11.27
C ARG A 547 35.09 2.85 11.82
N LYS A 548 35.58 2.42 12.98
CA LYS A 548 36.83 2.92 13.55
C LYS A 548 37.99 2.49 12.66
N MET A 549 38.86 3.43 12.31
CA MET A 549 40.08 3.20 11.56
C MET A 549 41.25 3.70 12.40
N VAL A 550 42.17 2.81 12.75
CA VAL A 550 43.38 3.14 13.51
C VAL A 550 44.53 3.23 12.51
N VAL A 551 45.19 4.38 12.41
CA VAL A 551 46.37 4.55 11.55
C VAL A 551 47.62 4.43 12.42
N VAL A 552 48.52 3.52 12.05
CA VAL A 552 49.83 3.28 12.67
C VAL A 552 50.94 3.51 11.62
N ARG A 553 52.20 3.58 12.03
CA ARG A 553 53.35 3.66 11.12
C ARG A 553 54.39 2.63 11.49
#